data_AF-A0A846PJ01-F1
#
_entry.id   AF-A0A846PJ01-F1
#
_cell.length_a   1.000
_cell.length_b   1.000
_cell.length_c   1.000
_cell.angle_alpha   90.00
_cell.angle_beta   90.00
_cell.angle_gamma   90.00
#
_symmetry.space_group_name_H-M   'P 1'
#
loop_
_entity.id
_entity.type
_entity.pdbx_description
1 polymer ?
#
loop_
_entity_poly.entity_id
_entity_poly.type
_entity_poly.pdbx_seq_one_letter_code
_entity_poly.pdbx_strand_id
1 'polypeptide(L)'
;ENIKESCATIMSKSGARASMSHLTQLAASLGQSRVLGERINRGYRDRTLSHFAVGDLSPKAHGFSRNSFKSGLNPFEFFFDAISGRESLMDKSLRTRHSGYLERRLMNALQDLKVDYDYTVKDNRGIIIQFVPGEDRIDPSKSEWGFLDVKSIVQSVVR
;
A
#
# COMPACT_ATOMS: atom_id res chain seq x y z
N GLU A 1 3.29 27.49 -6.69
CA GLU A 1 2.71 28.35 -7.75
C GLU A 1 1.42 27.71 -8.27
N ASN A 2 0.37 28.51 -8.39
CA ASN A 2 -1.04 28.11 -8.30
C ASN A 2 -1.52 27.18 -9.42
N ILE A 3 -1.66 25.89 -9.12
CA ILE A 3 -2.55 25.02 -9.90
C ILE A 3 -3.97 25.56 -9.69
N LYS A 4 -4.62 26.05 -10.75
CA LYS A 4 -6.01 26.52 -10.70
C LYS A 4 -6.89 25.46 -10.06
N GLU A 5 -7.72 25.86 -9.11
CA GLU A 5 -8.63 24.96 -8.40
C GLU A 5 -9.66 24.39 -9.37
N SER A 6 -9.44 23.15 -9.78
CA SER A 6 -10.38 22.31 -10.50
C SER A 6 -10.96 21.27 -9.54
N CYS A 7 -12.17 20.76 -9.79
CA CYS A 7 -12.79 19.72 -8.98
C CYS A 7 -11.84 18.53 -8.71
N ALA A 8 -11.06 18.12 -9.72
CA ALA A 8 -10.08 17.05 -9.59
C ALA A 8 -8.95 17.38 -8.57
N THR A 9 -8.50 18.64 -8.55
CA THR A 9 -7.47 19.09 -7.61
C THR A 9 -8.02 19.27 -6.19
N ILE A 10 -9.27 19.69 -6.05
CA ILE A 10 -9.95 19.80 -4.76
C ILE A 10 -10.13 18.41 -4.14
N MET A 11 -10.65 17.45 -4.92
CA MET A 11 -10.77 16.05 -4.50
C MET A 11 -9.43 15.46 -4.05
N SER A 12 -8.36 15.73 -4.81
CA SER A 12 -7.05 15.20 -4.44
C SER A 12 -6.47 15.86 -3.19
N LYS A 13 -6.61 17.18 -3.04
CA LYS A 13 -6.12 17.91 -1.86
C LYS A 13 -6.93 17.59 -0.60
N SER A 14 -8.23 17.33 -0.74
CA SER A 14 -9.09 16.95 0.38
C SER A 14 -8.92 15.49 0.82
N GLY A 15 -8.14 14.69 0.08
CA GLY A 15 -7.99 13.25 0.34
C GLY A 15 -9.15 12.39 -0.15
N ALA A 16 -10.09 12.97 -0.90
CA ALA A 16 -11.25 12.25 -1.44
C ALA A 16 -10.92 11.56 -2.78
N ARG A 17 -11.02 10.21 -2.80
CA ARG A 17 -10.90 9.30 -3.97
C ARG A 17 -9.60 9.29 -4.78
N ALA A 18 -8.90 10.41 -4.95
CA ALA A 18 -7.75 10.52 -5.85
C ALA A 18 -6.52 11.11 -5.14
N SER A 19 -5.33 10.61 -5.48
CA SER A 19 -4.07 11.18 -5.05
C SER A 19 -3.48 12.10 -6.14
N MET A 20 -2.46 12.88 -5.76
CA MET A 20 -1.75 13.73 -6.73
C MET A 20 -1.07 12.88 -7.82
N SER A 21 -0.61 11.67 -7.50
CA SER A 21 -0.03 10.74 -8.48
C SER A 21 -1.03 10.31 -9.55
N HIS A 22 -2.30 10.08 -9.20
CA HIS A 22 -3.34 9.79 -10.19
C HIS A 22 -3.56 10.99 -11.13
N LEU A 23 -3.54 12.22 -10.61
CA LEU A 23 -3.63 13.42 -11.44
C LEU A 23 -2.44 13.54 -12.40
N THR A 24 -1.23 13.21 -11.94
CA THR A 24 -0.02 13.18 -12.79
C THR A 24 -0.15 12.16 -13.92
N GLN A 25 -0.68 10.97 -13.64
CA GLN A 25 -0.92 9.94 -14.67
C GLN A 25 -1.99 10.36 -15.69
N LEU A 26 -3.03 11.06 -15.22
CA LEU A 26 -4.10 11.57 -16.08
C LEU A 26 -3.63 12.72 -16.99
N ALA A 27 -2.82 13.64 -16.49
CA ALA A 27 -2.52 14.90 -17.17
C ALA A 27 -1.09 15.02 -17.72
N ALA A 28 -0.10 14.34 -17.14
CA ALA A 28 1.31 14.48 -17.50
C ALA A 28 1.86 13.24 -18.20
N SER A 29 2.09 12.14 -17.46
CA SER A 29 2.63 10.89 -18.01
C SER A 29 2.32 9.73 -17.07
N LEU A 30 2.12 8.52 -17.62
CA LEU A 30 1.98 7.30 -16.81
C LEU A 30 3.27 6.96 -16.04
N GLY A 31 4.43 7.17 -16.66
CA GLY A 31 5.73 6.84 -16.10
C GLY A 31 6.16 5.41 -16.43
N GLN A 32 6.94 4.81 -15.52
CA GLN A 32 7.60 3.52 -15.74
C GLN A 32 6.72 2.35 -15.28
N SER A 33 6.35 1.47 -16.21
CA SER A 33 5.76 0.17 -15.89
C SER A 33 6.85 -0.79 -15.40
N ARG A 34 6.53 -1.56 -14.37
CA ARG A 34 7.43 -2.57 -13.79
C ARG A 34 6.72 -3.90 -13.68
N VAL A 35 7.51 -4.97 -13.70
CA VAL A 35 7.07 -6.34 -13.49
C VAL A 35 8.04 -7.02 -12.53
N LEU A 36 7.53 -7.55 -11.43
CA LEU A 36 8.29 -8.25 -10.38
C LEU A 36 9.46 -7.41 -9.83
N GLY A 37 9.24 -6.10 -9.69
CA GLY A 37 10.24 -5.15 -9.19
C GLY A 37 11.24 -4.64 -10.23
N GLU A 38 11.30 -5.25 -11.41
CA GLU A 38 12.21 -4.88 -12.50
C GLU A 38 11.51 -4.10 -13.62
N ARG A 39 12.30 -3.48 -14.50
CA ARG A 39 11.80 -2.96 -15.77
C ARG A 39 11.36 -4.11 -16.66
N ILE A 40 10.48 -3.83 -17.62
CA ILE A 40 9.98 -4.85 -18.54
C ILE A 40 11.16 -5.30 -19.43
N ASN A 41 11.68 -6.49 -19.16
CA ASN A 41 12.75 -7.13 -19.93
C ASN A 41 12.28 -8.44 -20.57
N ARG A 42 11.15 -8.98 -20.11
CA ARG A 42 10.54 -10.21 -20.65
C ARG A 42 9.92 -9.93 -22.02
N GLY A 43 10.26 -10.74 -23.01
CA GLY A 43 9.80 -10.58 -24.39
C GLY A 43 10.50 -11.52 -25.37
N TYR A 44 10.84 -11.00 -26.54
CA TYR A 44 11.65 -11.69 -27.55
C TYR A 44 13.13 -11.79 -27.11
N ARG A 45 13.94 -12.53 -27.88
CA ARG A 45 15.40 -12.57 -27.65
C ARG A 45 16.00 -11.17 -27.78
N ASP A 46 16.63 -10.70 -26.70
CA ASP A 46 17.29 -9.40 -26.55
C ASP A 46 16.42 -8.16 -26.87
N ARG A 47 15.09 -8.25 -26.76
CA ARG A 47 14.17 -7.11 -26.88
C ARG A 47 12.78 -7.42 -26.32
N THR A 48 12.06 -6.41 -25.85
CA THR A 48 10.70 -6.59 -25.28
C THR A 48 9.63 -6.86 -26.34
N LEU A 49 9.59 -6.04 -27.39
CA LEU A 49 8.66 -6.16 -28.52
C LEU A 49 9.42 -6.29 -29.84
N SER A 50 8.81 -6.92 -30.84
CA SER A 50 9.37 -7.10 -32.18
C SER A 50 9.64 -5.78 -32.92
N HIS A 51 9.00 -4.69 -32.48
CA HIS A 51 9.14 -3.34 -33.05
C HIS A 51 10.39 -2.59 -32.58
N PHE A 52 11.08 -3.07 -31.55
CA PHE A 52 12.33 -2.49 -31.08
C PHE A 52 13.55 -3.19 -31.71
N ALA A 53 14.65 -2.46 -31.82
CA ALA A 53 15.92 -3.02 -32.25
C ALA A 53 16.42 -4.03 -31.19
N VAL A 54 17.18 -5.02 -31.66
CA VAL A 54 17.82 -6.01 -30.79
C VAL A 54 18.83 -5.29 -29.91
N GLY A 55 18.74 -5.47 -28.59
CA GLY A 55 19.60 -4.82 -27.60
C GLY A 55 19.25 -3.36 -27.28
N ASP A 56 18.09 -2.85 -27.70
CA ASP A 56 17.68 -1.47 -27.38
C ASP A 56 17.37 -1.30 -25.89
N LEU A 57 18.20 -0.51 -25.19
CA LEU A 57 18.07 -0.19 -23.76
C LEU A 57 17.30 1.12 -23.49
N SER A 58 16.66 1.69 -24.51
CA SER A 58 15.89 2.94 -24.37
C SER A 58 14.74 2.78 -23.35
N PRO A 59 14.35 3.87 -22.65
CA PRO A 59 13.22 3.82 -21.71
C PRO A 59 11.93 3.32 -22.35
N LYS A 60 11.69 3.69 -23.62
CA LYS A 60 10.51 3.28 -24.38
C LYS A 60 10.50 1.76 -24.65
N ALA A 61 11.66 1.18 -24.97
CA ALA A 61 11.79 -0.26 -25.15
C ALA A 61 11.49 -1.03 -23.86
N HIS A 62 11.80 -0.44 -22.70
CA HIS A 62 11.65 -1.08 -21.39
C HIS A 62 10.43 -0.62 -20.59
N GLY A 63 9.36 -0.16 -21.26
CA GLY A 63 8.07 0.11 -20.61
C GLY A 63 7.92 1.46 -19.95
N PHE A 64 8.65 2.48 -20.39
CA PHE A 64 8.37 3.88 -20.00
C PHE A 64 7.33 4.50 -20.93
N SER A 65 6.20 4.91 -20.34
CA SER A 65 5.08 5.55 -21.03
C SER A 65 5.14 7.05 -20.81
N ARG A 66 5.43 7.80 -21.89
CA ARG A 66 5.57 9.26 -21.87
C ARG A 66 4.20 9.94 -21.95
N ASN A 67 3.26 9.30 -22.62
CA ASN A 67 1.91 9.84 -22.75
C ASN A 67 1.11 9.70 -21.45
N SER A 68 0.12 10.58 -21.30
CA SER A 68 -0.88 10.54 -20.24
C SER A 68 -2.15 9.83 -20.71
N PHE A 69 -3.02 9.46 -19.77
CA PHE A 69 -4.35 8.94 -20.15
C PHE A 69 -5.17 9.97 -20.94
N LYS A 70 -5.02 11.27 -20.67
CA LYS A 70 -5.72 12.33 -21.40
C LYS A 70 -5.26 12.46 -22.85
N SER A 71 -3.96 12.33 -23.11
CA SER A 71 -3.40 12.39 -24.46
C SER A 71 -3.64 11.11 -25.27
N GLY A 72 -3.95 10.00 -24.58
CA GLY A 72 -4.06 8.67 -25.18
C GLY A 72 -2.71 7.94 -25.22
N LEU A 73 -2.76 6.61 -25.18
CA LEU A 73 -1.58 5.75 -25.15
C LEU A 73 -1.25 5.21 -26.54
N ASN A 74 0.04 5.12 -26.85
CA ASN A 74 0.50 4.37 -28.01
C ASN A 74 0.22 2.87 -27.82
N PRO A 75 0.10 2.06 -28.89
CA PRO A 75 -0.10 0.61 -28.77
C PRO A 75 0.93 -0.09 -27.88
N PHE A 76 2.20 0.34 -27.93
CA PHE A 76 3.27 -0.19 -27.07
C PHE A 76 3.06 0.17 -25.60
N GLU A 77 2.71 1.43 -25.31
CA GLU A 77 2.45 1.92 -23.95
C GLU A 77 1.23 1.23 -23.34
N PHE A 78 0.16 1.06 -24.13
CA PHE A 78 -1.02 0.30 -23.73
C PHE A 78 -0.68 -1.16 -23.42
N PHE A 79 0.15 -1.81 -24.24
CA PHE A 79 0.57 -3.19 -23.99
C PHE A 79 1.42 -3.32 -22.72
N PHE A 80 2.35 -2.40 -22.48
CA PHE A 80 3.16 -2.39 -21.26
C PHE A 80 2.33 -2.11 -20.01
N ASP A 81 1.33 -1.22 -20.10
CA ASP A 81 0.38 -0.97 -19.02
C ASP A 81 -0.46 -2.22 -18.70
N ALA A 82 -0.95 -2.93 -19.74
CA ALA A 82 -1.68 -4.17 -19.56
C ALA A 82 -0.86 -5.28 -18.87
N ILE A 83 0.44 -5.37 -19.16
CA ILE A 83 1.34 -6.32 -18.47
C ILE A 83 1.42 -5.98 -16.97
N SER A 84 1.63 -4.71 -16.61
CA SER A 84 1.72 -4.28 -15.22
C SER A 84 0.37 -4.43 -14.49
N GLY A 85 -0.74 -4.15 -15.19
CA GLY A 85 -2.10 -4.39 -14.70
C GLY A 85 -2.34 -5.85 -14.33
N ARG A 86 -1.87 -6.81 -15.13
CA ARG A 86 -1.98 -8.25 -14.84
C ARG A 86 -1.26 -8.65 -13.56
N GLU A 87 -0.05 -8.14 -13.34
CA GLU A 87 0.67 -8.38 -12.09
C GLU A 87 -0.11 -7.85 -10.90
N SER A 88 -0.63 -6.62 -10.98
CA SER A 88 -1.39 -6.01 -9.88
C SER A 88 -2.63 -6.83 -9.49
N LEU A 89 -3.29 -7.47 -10.45
CA LEU A 89 -4.43 -8.35 -10.23
C LEU A 89 -3.99 -9.66 -9.58
N MET A 90 -2.93 -10.27 -10.12
CA MET A 90 -2.38 -11.51 -9.58
C MET A 90 -1.89 -11.34 -8.13
N ASP A 91 -1.19 -10.24 -7.84
CA ASP A 91 -0.69 -9.91 -6.50
C ASP A 91 -1.83 -9.81 -5.48
N LYS A 92 -2.92 -9.14 -5.84
CA LYS A 92 -4.11 -9.03 -4.98
C LYS A 92 -4.70 -10.40 -4.69
N SER A 93 -4.81 -11.27 -5.69
CA SER A 93 -5.34 -12.62 -5.53
C SER A 93 -4.45 -13.51 -4.65
N LEU A 94 -3.12 -13.38 -4.75
CA LEU A 94 -2.19 -14.23 -4.02
C LEU A 94 -2.02 -13.83 -2.56
N ARG A 95 -2.08 -12.54 -2.25
CA ARG A 95 -1.86 -12.03 -0.87
C ARG A 95 -2.89 -12.55 0.12
N THR A 96 -4.16 -12.67 -0.29
CA THR A 96 -5.27 -13.10 0.59
C THR A 96 -5.05 -14.49 1.20
N ARG A 97 -4.53 -15.44 0.42
CA ARG A 97 -4.27 -16.81 0.91
C ARG A 97 -3.26 -16.82 2.04
N HIS A 98 -2.18 -16.05 1.89
CA HIS A 98 -1.10 -16.01 2.88
C HIS A 98 -1.52 -15.24 4.14
N SER A 99 -2.16 -14.07 3.97
CA SER A 99 -2.62 -13.26 5.10
C SER A 99 -3.65 -14.01 5.94
N GLY A 100 -4.67 -14.61 5.31
CA GLY A 100 -5.72 -15.34 6.03
C GLY A 100 -5.20 -16.59 6.73
N TYR A 101 -4.25 -17.31 6.13
CA TYR A 101 -3.66 -18.49 6.80
C TYR A 101 -2.78 -18.10 8.00
N LEU A 102 -2.00 -17.03 7.87
CA LEU A 102 -1.22 -16.48 8.99
C LEU A 102 -2.14 -16.05 10.13
N GLU A 103 -3.18 -15.28 9.82
CA GLU A 103 -4.20 -14.83 10.77
C GLU A 103 -4.82 -16.03 11.50
N ARG A 104 -5.31 -17.04 10.78
CA ARG A 104 -5.91 -18.24 11.39
C ARG A 104 -4.94 -18.97 12.33
N ARG A 105 -3.66 -19.07 11.96
CA ARG A 105 -2.64 -19.70 12.81
C ARG A 105 -2.40 -18.91 14.09
N LEU A 106 -2.32 -17.59 13.99
CA LEU A 106 -2.12 -16.71 15.15
C LEU A 106 -3.35 -16.69 16.05
N MET A 107 -4.55 -16.59 15.48
CA MET A 107 -5.81 -16.63 16.24
C MET A 107 -5.94 -17.92 17.03
N ASN A 108 -5.72 -19.08 16.40
CA ASN A 108 -5.78 -20.37 17.10
C ASN A 108 -4.70 -20.51 18.19
N ALA A 109 -3.57 -19.82 18.07
CA ALA A 109 -2.49 -19.87 19.06
C ALA A 109 -2.70 -18.90 20.23
N LEU A 110 -3.41 -17.79 20.02
CA LEU A 110 -3.55 -16.71 21.01
C LEU A 110 -4.96 -16.61 21.62
N GLN A 111 -5.95 -17.36 21.11
CA GLN A 111 -7.36 -17.29 21.56
C GLN A 111 -7.58 -17.58 23.05
N ASP A 112 -6.70 -18.37 23.67
CA ASP A 112 -6.81 -18.76 25.08
C ASP A 112 -6.25 -17.71 26.05
N LEU A 113 -5.55 -16.69 25.52
CA LEU A 113 -4.96 -15.62 26.32
C LEU A 113 -6.02 -14.65 26.83
N LYS A 114 -6.01 -14.38 28.14
CA LYS A 114 -6.87 -13.39 28.78
C LYS A 114 -6.13 -12.55 29.81
N VAL A 115 -6.65 -11.36 30.06
CA VAL A 115 -6.21 -10.50 31.17
C VAL A 115 -7.05 -10.85 32.40
N ASP A 116 -6.39 -11.33 33.46
CA ASP A 116 -7.03 -11.57 34.75
C ASP A 116 -7.15 -10.28 35.58
N TYR A 117 -7.93 -10.30 36.67
CA TYR A 117 -8.14 -9.15 37.56
C TYR A 117 -6.85 -8.63 38.23
N ASP A 118 -5.80 -9.44 38.28
CA ASP A 118 -4.48 -9.07 38.78
C ASP A 118 -3.63 -8.30 37.74
N TYR A 119 -4.21 -7.97 36.58
CA TYR A 119 -3.54 -7.33 35.45
C TYR A 119 -2.34 -8.13 34.93
N THR A 120 -2.46 -9.46 34.91
CA THR A 120 -1.52 -10.33 34.21
C THR A 120 -2.21 -11.02 33.04
N VAL A 121 -1.45 -11.29 31.97
CA VAL A 121 -1.95 -12.05 30.82
C VAL A 121 -1.62 -13.52 31.06
N LYS A 122 -2.65 -14.35 31.15
CA LYS A 122 -2.50 -15.80 31.39
C LYS A 122 -3.14 -16.61 30.28
N ASP A 123 -2.57 -17.79 30.08
CA ASP A 123 -3.17 -18.85 29.26
C ASP A 123 -4.25 -19.63 30.07
N ASN A 124 -5.03 -20.48 29.40
CA ASN A 124 -6.09 -21.29 30.02
C ASN A 124 -5.59 -22.25 31.12
N ARG A 125 -4.31 -22.61 31.10
CA ARG A 125 -3.63 -23.43 32.13
C ARG A 125 -3.18 -22.63 33.37
N GLY A 126 -3.39 -21.31 33.38
CA GLY A 126 -2.91 -20.43 34.46
C GLY A 126 -1.43 -20.07 34.37
N ILE A 127 -0.76 -20.37 33.26
CA ILE A 127 0.62 -19.97 33.00
C ILE A 127 0.64 -18.47 32.66
N ILE A 128 1.47 -17.70 33.35
CA ILE A 128 1.65 -16.27 33.11
C ILE A 128 2.51 -16.07 31.86
N ILE A 129 1.96 -15.37 30.86
CA ILE A 129 2.64 -15.01 29.61
C ILE A 129 3.21 -13.59 29.70
N GLN A 130 2.46 -12.65 30.28
CA GLN A 130 2.94 -11.29 30.57
C GLN A 130 2.54 -10.87 31.99
N PHE A 131 3.48 -10.30 32.74
CA PHE A 131 3.22 -9.75 34.07
C PHE A 131 2.44 -8.44 34.04
N VAL A 132 2.58 -7.68 32.96
CA VAL A 132 1.85 -6.43 32.74
C VAL A 132 1.38 -6.42 31.28
N PRO A 133 0.06 -6.34 31.01
CA PRO A 133 -0.45 -6.34 29.64
C PRO A 133 0.07 -5.12 28.89
N GLY A 134 0.70 -5.35 27.74
CA GLY A 134 1.24 -4.27 26.91
C GLY A 134 2.37 -3.47 27.55
N GLU A 135 2.95 -3.94 28.66
CA GLU A 135 3.95 -3.24 29.49
C GLU A 135 3.45 -1.96 30.18
N ASP A 136 2.40 -1.31 29.67
CA ASP A 136 1.87 -0.02 30.13
C ASP A 136 0.42 -0.09 30.65
N ARG A 137 -0.25 -1.24 30.51
CA ARG A 137 -1.68 -1.45 30.83
C ARG A 137 -2.64 -0.57 30.03
N ILE A 138 -2.20 -0.03 28.89
CA ILE A 138 -3.04 0.80 28.04
C ILE A 138 -3.70 -0.10 27.00
N ASP A 139 -5.02 -0.07 26.98
CA ASP A 139 -5.80 -0.72 25.92
C ASP A 139 -5.69 0.11 24.63
N PRO A 140 -5.15 -0.45 23.52
CA PRO A 140 -4.98 0.31 22.28
C PRO A 140 -6.29 0.90 21.76
N SER A 141 -7.43 0.25 22.02
CA SER A 141 -8.76 0.72 21.59
C SER A 141 -9.25 1.96 22.37
N LYS A 142 -8.70 2.21 23.56
CA LYS A 142 -9.03 3.34 24.44
C LYS A 142 -7.91 4.37 24.52
N SER A 143 -6.84 4.15 23.77
CA SER A 143 -5.67 5.03 23.72
C SER A 143 -5.78 6.03 22.58
N GLU A 144 -5.16 7.20 22.76
CA GLU A 144 -4.93 8.12 21.65
C GLU A 144 -3.60 7.74 20.99
N TRP A 145 -3.67 7.04 19.86
CA TRP A 145 -2.47 6.62 19.10
C TRP A 145 -1.47 5.75 19.89
N GLY A 146 -1.94 4.97 20.87
CA GLY A 146 -1.09 4.07 21.66
C GLY A 146 -0.43 4.73 22.88
N PHE A 147 -0.76 5.98 23.20
CA PHE A 147 -0.29 6.65 24.41
C PHE A 147 -1.41 7.46 25.08
N LEU A 148 -1.15 7.90 26.31
CA LEU A 148 -1.99 8.86 27.00
C LEU A 148 -1.54 10.28 26.62
N ASP A 149 -2.35 11.01 25.87
CA ASP A 149 -2.02 12.40 25.52
C ASP A 149 -2.24 13.34 26.71
N VAL A 150 -1.19 13.50 27.52
CA VAL A 150 -1.22 14.42 28.67
C VAL A 150 -1.44 15.87 28.22
N LYS A 151 -1.03 16.25 27.00
CA LYS A 151 -1.17 17.64 26.54
C LYS A 151 -2.62 17.97 26.24
N SER A 152 -3.34 17.08 25.56
CA SER A 152 -4.77 17.26 25.29
C SER A 152 -5.57 17.32 26.60
N ILE A 153 -5.23 16.46 27.56
CA ILE A 153 -5.86 16.45 28.90
C ILE A 153 -5.60 17.76 29.63
N VAL A 154 -4.35 18.20 29.75
CA VAL A 154 -4.00 19.46 30.44
C VAL A 154 -4.70 20.64 29.76
N GLN A 155 -4.74 20.68 28.43
CA GLN A 155 -5.41 21.73 27.67
C GLN A 155 -6.93 21.73 27.86
N SER A 156 -7.54 20.56 28.11
CA SER A 156 -8.99 20.46 28.39
C SER A 156 -9.38 20.93 29.79
N VAL A 157 -8.47 20.83 30.76
CA VAL A 157 -8.72 21.18 32.17
C VAL A 157 -8.36 22.64 32.49
N VAL A 158 -7.35 23.19 31.81
CA VAL A 158 -6.89 24.58 32.01
C VAL A 158 -7.77 25.61 31.26
N ARG A 159 -8.61 25.16 30.32
CA ARG A 159 -9.58 26.01 29.61
C ARG A 159 -10.89 26.11 30.39
#